data_AF-A0A183BM03-F1
#
_entry.id   AF-A0A183BM03-F1
#
_cell.length_a   1.000
_cell.length_b   1.000
_cell.length_c   1.000
_cell.angle_alpha   90.00
_cell.angle_beta   90.00
_cell.angle_gamma   90.00
#
_symmetry.space_group_name_H-M   'P 1'
#
loop_
_entity.id
_entity.type
_entity.pdbx_description
1 polymer ?
#
loop_
_entity_poly.entity_id
_entity_poly.type
_entity_poly.pdbx_seq_one_letter_code
_entity_poly.pdbx_strand_id
1 'polypeptide(L)' 'MRSALRAKVQQLLDKKSLVICDSTNHIKGYRYELYCLAKNTQTRFAVIHCKASLSTCKWLNAQREDTGR' A
#
# COMPACT_ATOMS: atom_id res chain seq x y z
N MET A 1 -4.99 7.12 -9.86
CA MET A 1 -4.10 6.90 -8.69
C MET A 1 -3.70 5.44 -8.50
N ARG A 2 -4.64 4.48 -8.31
CA ARG A 2 -4.31 3.04 -8.12
C ARG A 2 -3.57 2.38 -9.28
N SER A 3 -3.93 2.71 -10.52
CA SER A 3 -3.24 2.25 -11.73
C SER A 3 -1.78 2.71 -11.79
N ALA A 4 -1.52 3.96 -11.43
CA ALA A 4 -0.16 4.52 -11.38
C ALA A 4 0.69 3.84 -10.29
N LEU A 5 0.13 3.63 -9.09
CA LEU A 5 0.83 2.91 -8.02
C LEU A 5 1.17 1.48 -8.45
N ARG A 6 0.21 0.76 -9.06
CA ARG A 6 0.46 -0.59 -9.60
C ARG A 6 1.57 -0.59 -10.65
N ALA A 7 1.54 0.36 -11.59
CA ALA A 7 2.56 0.46 -12.63
C ALA A 7 3.96 0.68 -12.03
N LYS A 8 4.08 1.52 -10.99
CA LYS A 8 5.34 1.73 -10.26
C LYS A 8 5.78 0.47 -9.50
N VAL A 9 4.87 -0.22 -8.83
CA VAL A 9 5.18 -1.50 -8.17
C VAL A 9 5.70 -2.50 -9.19
N GLN A 10 5.05 -2.65 -10.33
CA GLN A 10 5.49 -3.57 -11.40
C GLN A 10 6.90 -3.23 -11.91
N GLN A 11 7.26 -1.95 -11.98
CA GLN A 11 8.60 -1.51 -12.41
C GLN A 11 9.68 -1.77 -11.35
N LEU A 12 9.34 -1.63 -10.07
CA LEU A 12 10.30 -1.69 -8.97
C LEU A 12 10.45 -3.08 -8.36
N LEU A 13 9.48 -3.97 -8.56
CA LEU A 13 9.44 -5.26 -7.92
C LEU A 13 10.40 -6.25 -8.59
N ASP A 14 11.44 -6.64 -7.87
CA ASP A 14 12.40 -7.65 -8.27
C ASP A 14 12.79 -8.56 -7.07
N LYS A 15 13.75 -9.47 -7.26
CA LYS A 15 14.19 -10.42 -6.22
C LYS A 15 15.12 -9.82 -5.16
N LYS A 16 15.58 -8.58 -5.35
CA LYS A 16 16.58 -7.87 -4.52
C LYS A 16 15.98 -6.66 -3.80
N SER A 17 14.83 -6.16 -4.24
CA SER A 17 14.18 -4.97 -3.71
C SER A 17 13.01 -5.31 -2.76
N LEU A 18 12.84 -4.49 -1.72
CA LEU A 18 11.65 -4.50 -0.88
C LEU A 18 10.75 -3.32 -1.29
N VAL A 19 9.55 -3.62 -1.78
CA VAL A 19 8.58 -2.60 -2.20
C VAL A 19 7.49 -2.43 -1.14
N ILE A 20 7.37 -1.22 -0.59
CA ILE A 20 6.30 -0.85 0.35
C ILE A 20 5.26 -0.01 -0.40
N CYS A 21 4.01 -0.49 -0.42
CA CYS A 21 2.89 0.18 -1.08
C CYS A 21 2.11 1.04 -0.07
N ASP A 22 2.51 2.29 0.15
CA ASP A 22 1.83 3.19 1.08
C ASP A 22 0.57 3.82 0.44
N SER A 23 -0.57 3.18 0.65
CA SER A 23 -1.90 3.65 0.25
C SER A 23 -2.97 2.94 1.08
N THR A 24 -4.23 3.36 0.98
CA THR A 24 -5.32 2.75 1.77
C THR A 24 -5.53 1.27 1.46
N ASN A 25 -5.31 0.83 0.21
CA ASN A 25 -5.32 -0.56 -0.23
C ASN A 25 -6.53 -1.42 0.26
N HIS A 26 -7.66 -0.76 0.57
CA HIS A 26 -8.82 -1.39 1.21
C HIS A 26 -9.65 -2.25 0.25
N ILE A 27 -9.50 -2.05 -1.06
CA ILE A 27 -10.22 -2.80 -2.10
C ILE A 27 -9.60 -4.19 -2.27
N LYS A 28 -10.41 -5.24 -2.09
CA LYS A 28 -9.99 -6.65 -2.24
C LYS A 28 -9.39 -6.94 -3.62
N GLY A 29 -10.06 -6.50 -4.70
CA GLY A 29 -9.58 -6.71 -6.07
C GLY A 29 -8.20 -6.09 -6.33
N TYR A 30 -7.96 -4.89 -5.78
CA TYR A 30 -6.67 -4.22 -5.92
C TYR A 30 -5.55 -4.96 -5.19
N ARG A 31 -5.81 -5.46 -3.97
CA ARG A 31 -4.83 -6.30 -3.25
C ARG A 31 -4.54 -7.60 -3.99
N TYR A 32 -5.57 -8.19 -4.63
CA TYR A 32 -5.40 -9.40 -5.43
C TYR A 32 -4.51 -9.13 -6.65
N GLU A 33 -4.68 -8.00 -7.33
CA GLU A 33 -3.76 -7.62 -8.42
C GLU A 33 -2.31 -7.53 -7.94
N LEU A 34 -2.04 -6.87 -6.81
CA LEU A 34 -0.69 -6.76 -6.23
C LEU A 34 -0.13 -8.14 -5.82
N TYR A 35 -0.97 -9.02 -5.27
CA TYR A 35 -0.59 -10.39 -4.98
C TYR A 35 -0.19 -11.16 -6.24
N CYS A 36 -0.97 -11.05 -7.32
CA CYS A 36 -0.65 -11.67 -8.60
C CYS A 36 0.69 -11.17 -9.16
N LEU A 37 0.97 -9.87 -9.03
CA LEU A 37 2.27 -9.30 -9.43
C LEU A 37 3.43 -9.89 -8.64
N ALA A 38 3.29 -9.98 -7.31
CA ALA A 38 4.29 -10.60 -6.45
C ALA A 38 4.50 -12.08 -6.75
N LYS A 39 3.41 -12.83 -6.96
CA LYS A 39 3.46 -14.24 -7.35
C LYS A 39 4.17 -14.43 -8.69
N ASN A 40 3.87 -13.60 -9.69
CA ASN A 40 4.48 -13.69 -11.01
C ASN A 40 5.99 -13.36 -11.00
N THR A 41 6.41 -12.46 -10.12
CA THR A 41 7.83 -12.11 -9.90
C THR A 41 8.54 -13.03 -8.90
N GLN A 42 7.83 -14.04 -8.36
CA GLN A 42 8.32 -14.97 -7.35
C GLN A 42 8.84 -14.25 -6.09
N THR A 43 8.19 -13.15 -5.70
CA THR A 43 8.51 -12.37 -4.50
C THR A 43 7.53 -12.70 -3.38
N ARG A 44 7.97 -12.50 -2.13
CA ARG A 44 7.09 -12.67 -0.95
C ARG A 44 6.11 -11.50 -0.88
N PHE A 45 4.86 -11.81 -0.57
CA PHE A 45 3.78 -10.83 -0.45
C PHE A 45 3.18 -10.87 0.96
N ALA A 46 2.99 -9.70 1.56
CA ALA A 46 2.36 -9.54 2.86
C ALA A 46 1.40 -8.35 2.83
N VAL A 47 0.32 -8.44 3.63
CA VAL A 47 -0.63 -7.35 3.85
C VAL A 47 -0.56 -6.98 5.32
N ILE A 48 -0.25 -5.72 5.59
CA ILE A 48 -0.29 -5.16 6.94
C ILE A 48 -1.67 -4.53 7.14
N HIS A 49 -2.42 -5.04 8.11
CA HIS A 49 -3.72 -4.46 8.50
C HIS A 49 -3.53 -3.55 9.71
N CYS A 50 -3.65 -2.25 9.48
CA CYS A 50 -3.62 -1.26 10.55
C CYS A 50 -4.98 -1.23 11.27
N LYS A 51 -5.08 -1.91 12.41
CA LYS A 51 -6.27 -1.91 13.26
C LYS A 51 -6.33 -0.64 14.11
N ALA A 52 -6.77 0.47 13.52
CA ALA A 52 -7.03 1.72 14.22
C ALA A 52 -8.54 2.00 14.26
N SER A 53 -9.06 2.47 15.41
CA SER A 53 -10.45 2.91 15.51
C SER A 53 -10.66 4.22 14.75
N LEU A 54 -11.89 4.48 14.31
CA LEU A 54 -12.24 5.76 13.67
C LEU A 54 -11.89 6.96 14.57
N SER A 55 -12.11 6.84 15.89
CA SER A 55 -11.74 7.87 16.86
C SER A 55 -10.24 8.15 16.87
N THR A 56 -9.40 7.10 16.87
CA THR A 56 -7.94 7.23 16.82
C THR A 56 -7.49 7.88 15.52
N CYS A 57 -8.03 7.46 14.37
CA CYS A 57 -7.69 8.04 13.07
C CYS A 57 -8.05 9.53 12.99
N LYS A 58 -9.23 9.92 13.50
CA LYS A 58 -9.66 11.33 13.55
C LYS A 58 -8.76 12.16 14.46
N TRP A 59 -8.44 11.64 15.64
CA TRP A 59 -7.54 12.30 16.58
C TRP A 59 -6.17 12.52 15.95
N LEU A 60 -5.55 11.48 15.35
CA LEU A 60 -4.26 11.60 14.66
C LEU A 60 -4.28 12.60 13.51
N ASN A 61 -5.37 12.62 12.73
CA ASN A 61 -5.50 13.58 11.63
C ASN A 61 -5.63 15.03 12.13
N ALA A 62 -6.27 15.27 13.27
CA ALA A 62 -6.39 16.60 13.86
C ALA A 62 -5.06 17.12 14.45
N GLN A 63 -4.15 16.22 14.81
CA GLN A 63 -2.80 16.56 15.27
C GLN A 63 -1.80 16.80 14.13
N ARG A 64 -2.20 16.59 12.87
CA ARG A 64 -1.31 16.90 11.73
C ARG A 64 -1.22 18.41 11.60
N GLU A 65 -0.04 18.97 11.86
CA GLU A 65 0.30 20.30 11.37
C GLU A 65 0.09 20.30 9.85
N ASP A 66 -0.56 21.34 9.33
CA ASP A 66 -0.79 21.52 7.89
C ASP A 66 0.56 21.85 7.22
N THR A 67 1.43 20.86 7.15
CA THR A 67 2.64 20.92 6.34
C THR A 67 2.16 20.76 4.91
N GLY A 68 1.78 21.87 4.31
CA GLY A 68 1.27 21.96 2.94
C GLY A 68 2.11 21.09 2.01
N ARG A 69 1.51 20.01 1.53
CA ARG A 69 2.01 19.21 0.42
C ARG A 69 1.26 19.58 -0.84
#